data_AF-A0A3C1FE53-F1
#
_entry.id   AF-A0A3C1FE53-F1
#
_cell.length_a   1.000
_cell.length_b   1.000
_cell.length_c   1.000
_cell.angle_alpha   90.00
_cell.angle_beta   90.00
_cell.angle_gamma   90.00
#
_symmetry.space_group_name_H-M   'P 1'
#
loop_
_entity.id
_entity.type
_entity.pdbx_description
1 polymer ?
#
loop_
_entity_poly.entity_id
_entity_poly.type
_entity_poly.pdbx_seq_one_letter_code
_entity_poly.pdbx_strand_id
1 'polypeptide(L)'
;IGFALFAAVYGTEQLPALGVLALGHEIFIWFIFVTLLRAVGNQRETIAEVVRSLIASPVIIAILAGITLNALGMGRIMEQAPIGTAIQTSLDYLAAMIVPLVLLIIGYGTQLSLSGVREALPLVATRLVVVITLALTISAVVFTGLLDLPPIYSAALFTLLILPPPYIVPLFIPPERRSDLAYTNNVISLYTLLSIISFVSYVLITG
;
A
#
# COMPACT_ATOMS: atom_id res chain seq x y z
N ILE A 1 -0.06 0.50 -5.25
CA ILE A 1 -0.06 -0.73 -6.09
C ILE A 1 -1.02 -1.79 -5.56
N GLY A 2 -1.06 -2.06 -4.24
CA GLY A 2 -1.95 -3.06 -3.66
C GLY A 2 -3.44 -2.85 -3.99
N PHE A 3 -3.97 -1.64 -3.77
CA PHE A 3 -5.36 -1.31 -4.15
C PHE A 3 -5.66 -1.57 -5.62
N ALA A 4 -4.71 -1.28 -6.51
CA ALA A 4 -4.89 -1.48 -7.93
C ALA A 4 -4.94 -2.95 -8.32
N LEU A 5 -4.00 -3.76 -7.80
CA LEU A 5 -3.97 -5.21 -8.01
C LEU A 5 -5.21 -5.89 -7.41
N PHE A 6 -5.61 -5.46 -6.22
CA PHE A 6 -6.77 -6.01 -5.52
C PHE A 6 -8.07 -5.71 -6.25
N ALA A 7 -8.29 -4.45 -6.66
CA ALA A 7 -9.48 -4.04 -7.41
C ALA A 7 -9.58 -4.78 -8.75
N ALA A 8 -8.45 -4.99 -9.44
CA ALA A 8 -8.43 -5.66 -10.73
C ALA A 8 -8.86 -7.15 -10.65
N VAL A 9 -8.66 -7.81 -9.51
CA VAL A 9 -8.98 -9.23 -9.33
C VAL A 9 -10.30 -9.44 -8.59
N TYR A 10 -10.52 -8.70 -7.50
CA TYR A 10 -11.65 -8.93 -6.58
C TYR A 10 -12.80 -7.94 -6.76
N GLY A 11 -12.66 -6.98 -7.68
CA GLY A 11 -13.65 -5.92 -7.88
C GLY A 11 -13.46 -4.73 -6.93
N THR A 12 -14.02 -3.59 -7.31
CA THR A 12 -13.96 -2.36 -6.49
C THR A 12 -14.83 -2.46 -5.25
N GLU A 13 -15.85 -3.32 -5.27
CA GLU A 13 -16.77 -3.55 -4.14
C GLU A 13 -16.06 -4.16 -2.93
N GLN A 14 -14.97 -4.89 -3.16
CA GLN A 14 -14.18 -5.54 -2.10
C GLN A 14 -13.06 -4.66 -1.55
N LEU A 15 -12.80 -3.49 -2.16
CA LEU A 15 -11.77 -2.56 -1.68
C LEU A 15 -11.90 -2.14 -0.21
N PRO A 16 -13.10 -2.05 0.41
CA PRO A 16 -13.20 -1.79 1.84
C PRO A 16 -12.43 -2.78 2.71
N ALA A 17 -12.35 -4.07 2.33
CA ALA A 17 -11.61 -5.08 3.09
C ALA A 17 -10.11 -4.75 3.13
N LEU A 18 -9.52 -4.39 1.98
CA LEU A 18 -8.14 -3.92 1.91
C LEU A 18 -7.98 -2.55 2.58
N GLY A 19 -8.98 -1.67 2.45
CA GLY A 19 -9.02 -0.34 3.06
C GLY A 19 -8.81 -0.39 4.57
N VAL A 20 -9.56 -1.23 5.28
CA VAL A 20 -9.45 -1.36 6.74
C VAL A 20 -8.04 -1.78 7.17
N LEU A 21 -7.45 -2.77 6.48
CA LEU A 21 -6.09 -3.23 6.79
C LEU A 21 -5.04 -2.17 6.43
N ALA A 22 -5.22 -1.51 5.29
CA ALA A 22 -4.34 -0.43 4.84
C ALA A 22 -4.36 0.76 5.81
N LEU A 23 -5.51 1.10 6.41
CA LEU A 23 -5.57 2.15 7.44
C LEU A 23 -4.69 1.82 8.65
N GLY A 24 -4.75 0.57 9.15
CA GLY A 24 -3.87 0.12 10.23
C GLY A 24 -2.39 0.17 9.83
N HIS A 25 -2.08 -0.20 8.59
CA HIS A 25 -0.73 -0.10 8.03
C HIS A 25 -0.23 1.34 7.90
N GLU A 26 -1.05 2.28 7.44
CA GLU A 26 -0.69 3.70 7.34
C GLU A 26 -0.31 4.27 8.71
N ILE A 27 -1.05 3.92 9.77
CA ILE A 27 -0.68 4.29 11.15
C ILE A 27 0.74 3.80 11.46
N PHE A 28 1.05 2.52 11.20
CA PHE A 28 2.41 2.01 11.40
C PHE A 28 3.47 2.80 10.59
N ILE A 29 3.20 3.08 9.32
CA ILE A 29 4.15 3.78 8.44
C ILE A 29 4.50 5.17 9.00
N TRP A 30 3.50 5.96 9.34
CA TRP A 30 3.73 7.35 9.74
C TRP A 30 4.26 7.48 11.17
N PHE A 31 3.79 6.68 12.11
CA PHE A 31 4.18 6.80 13.52
C PHE A 31 5.48 6.05 13.86
N ILE A 32 5.72 4.91 13.21
CA ILE A 32 6.83 4.04 13.57
C ILE A 32 7.88 4.07 12.47
N PHE A 33 7.51 3.75 11.23
CA PHE A 33 8.48 3.56 10.16
C PHE A 33 9.18 4.86 9.75
N VAL A 34 8.44 5.94 9.49
CA VAL A 34 9.01 7.24 9.12
C VAL A 34 9.86 7.81 10.24
N THR A 35 9.41 7.71 11.50
CA THR A 35 10.18 8.14 12.66
C THR A 35 11.50 7.38 12.78
N LEU A 36 11.49 6.05 12.57
CA LEU A 36 12.70 5.23 12.55
C LEU A 36 13.64 5.63 11.40
N LEU A 37 13.11 5.85 10.19
CA LEU A 37 13.93 6.29 9.05
C LEU A 37 14.60 7.65 9.32
N ARG A 38 13.86 8.62 9.86
CA ARG A 38 14.40 9.94 10.21
C ARG A 38 15.45 9.86 11.32
N ALA A 39 15.23 8.99 12.32
CA ALA A 39 16.20 8.76 13.38
C ALA A 39 17.53 8.18 12.84
N VAL A 40 17.47 7.27 11.88
CA VAL A 40 18.65 6.75 11.16
C VAL A 40 19.32 7.84 10.33
N GLY A 41 18.55 8.79 9.79
CA GLY A 41 19.03 9.97 9.04
C GLY A 41 19.50 11.15 9.90
N ASN A 42 19.70 10.98 11.22
CA ASN A 42 20.08 12.04 12.17
C ASN A 42 19.09 13.21 12.32
N GLN A 43 17.85 13.05 11.86
CA GLN A 43 16.75 14.00 12.10
C GLN A 43 15.85 13.44 13.20
N ARG A 44 16.13 13.78 14.46
CA ARG A 44 15.26 13.40 15.58
C ARG A 44 14.10 14.39 15.66
N GLU A 45 12.90 13.92 15.31
CA GLU A 45 11.66 14.65 15.59
C GLU A 45 11.11 14.26 16.96
N THR A 46 10.44 15.20 17.59
CA THR A 46 9.64 14.97 18.79
C THR A 46 8.32 14.29 18.44
N ILE A 47 7.74 13.55 19.39
CA ILE A 47 6.44 12.88 19.22
C ILE A 47 5.35 13.88 18.78
N ALA A 48 5.42 15.13 19.25
CA ALA A 48 4.51 16.20 18.88
C ALA A 48 4.58 16.58 17.38
N GLU A 49 5.78 16.58 16.80
CA GLU A 49 5.99 16.88 15.37
C GLU A 49 5.45 15.76 14.49
N VAL A 50 5.65 14.50 14.90
CA VAL A 50 5.10 13.32 14.22
C VAL A 50 3.56 13.36 14.23
N VAL A 51 2.94 13.60 15.39
CA VAL A 51 1.47 13.72 15.50
C VAL A 51 0.93 14.87 14.65
N ARG A 52 1.63 16.02 14.63
CA ARG A 52 1.24 17.16 13.80
C ARG A 52 1.30 16.84 12.30
N SER A 53 2.34 16.11 11.86
CA SER A 53 2.50 15.72 10.45
C SER A 53 1.35 14.83 9.95
N LEU A 54 0.80 14.00 10.85
CA LEU A 54 -0.32 13.11 10.57
C LEU A 54 -1.66 13.82 10.48
N ILE A 55 -1.97 14.67 11.45
CA ILE A 55 -3.21 15.46 11.42
C ILE A 55 -3.20 16.41 10.22
N ALA A 56 -2.03 16.92 9.85
CA ALA A 56 -1.86 17.76 8.66
C ALA A 56 -1.75 16.97 7.35
N SER A 57 -1.75 15.62 7.38
CA SER A 57 -1.60 14.80 6.18
C SER A 57 -2.85 14.94 5.29
N PRO A 58 -2.72 15.46 4.06
CA PRO A 58 -3.86 15.64 3.16
C PRO A 58 -4.62 14.34 2.91
N VAL A 59 -3.93 13.20 2.91
CA VAL A 59 -4.52 11.87 2.70
C VAL A 59 -5.42 11.48 3.86
N ILE A 60 -4.95 11.64 5.10
CA ILE A 60 -5.72 11.28 6.30
C ILE A 60 -6.93 12.20 6.43
N ILE A 61 -6.73 13.51 6.21
CA ILE A 61 -7.82 14.48 6.20
C ILE A 61 -8.88 14.09 5.16
N ALA A 62 -8.48 13.72 3.95
CA ALA A 62 -9.42 13.32 2.90
C ALA A 62 -10.22 12.06 3.27
N ILE A 63 -9.58 11.05 3.86
CA ILE A 63 -10.25 9.82 4.33
C ILE A 63 -11.25 10.15 5.44
N LEU A 64 -10.82 10.89 6.47
CA LEU A 64 -11.69 11.27 7.59
C LEU A 64 -12.87 12.14 7.13
N ALA A 65 -12.62 13.08 6.22
CA ALA A 65 -13.66 13.88 5.61
C ALA A 65 -14.65 12.99 4.84
N GLY A 66 -14.16 12.07 4.01
CA GLY A 66 -15.01 11.13 3.27
C GLY A 66 -15.89 10.28 4.18
N ILE A 67 -15.32 9.71 5.25
CA ILE A 67 -16.07 8.93 6.25
C ILE A 67 -17.11 9.81 6.96
N THR A 68 -16.73 11.02 7.37
CA THR A 68 -17.62 11.95 8.09
C THR A 68 -18.79 12.37 7.20
N LEU A 69 -18.53 12.75 5.95
CA LEU A 69 -19.56 13.13 4.98
C LEU A 69 -20.49 11.95 4.67
N ASN A 70 -19.94 10.74 4.54
CA ASN A 70 -20.74 9.52 4.37
C ASN A 70 -21.65 9.26 5.59
N ALA A 71 -21.11 9.35 6.81
CA ALA A 71 -21.86 9.17 8.05
C ALA A 71 -22.97 10.21 8.25
N LEU A 72 -22.76 11.44 7.79
CA LEU A 72 -23.79 12.50 7.77
C LEU A 72 -24.88 12.29 6.71
N GLY A 73 -24.83 11.19 5.94
CA GLY A 73 -25.82 10.86 4.92
C GLY A 73 -25.66 11.65 3.62
N MET A 74 -24.52 12.33 3.43
CA MET A 74 -24.30 13.20 2.27
C MET A 74 -24.26 12.43 0.94
N GLY A 75 -24.00 11.11 0.97
CA GLY A 75 -24.10 10.25 -0.21
C GLY A 75 -25.49 10.27 -0.85
N ARG A 76 -26.57 10.17 -0.05
CA ARG A 76 -27.95 10.23 -0.56
C ARG A 76 -28.31 11.61 -1.15
N ILE A 77 -27.77 12.67 -0.56
CA ILE A 77 -27.98 14.04 -1.05
C ILE A 77 -27.26 14.24 -2.40
N MET A 78 -26.06 13.66 -2.54
CA MET A 78 -25.30 13.71 -3.79
C MET A 78 -25.98 12.94 -4.91
N GLU A 79 -26.61 11.80 -4.63
CA GLU A 79 -27.35 11.02 -5.64
C GLU A 79 -28.60 11.74 -6.18
N GLN A 80 -29.22 12.59 -5.37
CA GLN A 80 -30.45 13.32 -5.75
C GLN A 80 -30.18 14.63 -6.49
N ALA A 81 -28.98 15.19 -6.35
CA ALA A 81 -28.59 16.45 -6.98
C ALA A 81 -27.79 16.17 -8.27
N PRO A 82 -28.14 16.77 -9.43
CA PRO A 82 -27.39 16.58 -10.68
C PRO A 82 -25.88 16.89 -10.55
N ILE A 83 -25.52 17.88 -9.72
CA ILE A 83 -24.14 18.23 -9.41
C ILE A 83 -23.45 17.11 -8.60
N GLY A 84 -24.15 16.51 -7.65
CA GLY A 84 -23.62 15.43 -6.83
C GLY A 84 -23.32 14.19 -7.67
N THR A 85 -24.23 13.83 -8.59
CA THR A 85 -24.01 12.76 -9.56
C THR A 85 -22.80 13.05 -10.45
N ALA A 86 -22.65 14.28 -10.95
CA ALA A 86 -21.50 14.66 -11.77
C ALA A 86 -20.16 14.54 -11.02
N ILE A 87 -20.13 14.95 -9.74
CA ILE A 87 -18.95 14.78 -8.87
C ILE A 87 -18.65 13.30 -8.68
N GLN A 88 -19.66 12.49 -8.35
CA GLN A 88 -19.48 11.05 -8.10
C GLN A 88 -18.92 10.34 -9.35
N THR A 89 -19.53 10.55 -10.51
CA THR A 89 -19.03 9.99 -11.79
C THR A 89 -17.60 10.43 -12.09
N SER A 90 -17.25 11.69 -11.77
CA SER A 90 -15.87 12.18 -11.96
C SER A 90 -14.88 11.46 -11.03
N LEU A 91 -15.26 11.22 -9.78
CA LEU A 91 -14.46 10.46 -8.81
C LEU A 91 -14.30 9.01 -9.25
N ASP A 92 -15.36 8.40 -9.79
CA ASP A 92 -15.32 7.02 -10.31
C ASP A 92 -14.34 6.90 -11.49
N TYR A 93 -14.34 7.87 -12.41
CA TYR A 93 -13.36 7.91 -13.50
C TYR A 93 -11.93 8.11 -12.98
N LEU A 94 -11.72 8.99 -12.00
CA LEU A 94 -10.41 9.15 -11.38
C LEU A 94 -9.94 7.85 -10.71
N ALA A 95 -10.81 7.19 -9.96
CA ALA A 95 -10.54 5.92 -9.31
C ALA A 95 -10.17 4.82 -10.32
N ALA A 96 -10.90 4.74 -11.44
CA ALA A 96 -10.61 3.81 -12.53
C ALA A 96 -9.23 4.05 -13.16
N MET A 97 -8.75 5.30 -13.20
CA MET A 97 -7.42 5.63 -13.73
C MET A 97 -6.26 5.34 -12.76
N ILE A 98 -6.52 5.13 -11.46
CA ILE A 98 -5.46 4.86 -10.48
C ILE A 98 -4.66 3.60 -10.88
N VAL A 99 -5.36 2.54 -11.29
CA VAL A 99 -4.74 1.27 -11.67
C VAL A 99 -3.75 1.42 -12.83
N PRO A 100 -4.17 1.90 -14.03
CA PRO A 100 -3.26 2.03 -15.17
C PRO A 100 -2.13 3.04 -14.91
N LEU A 101 -2.40 4.16 -14.24
CA LEU A 101 -1.35 5.15 -13.92
C LEU A 101 -0.29 4.57 -12.99
N VAL A 102 -0.70 3.83 -11.96
CA VAL A 102 0.23 3.17 -11.04
C VAL A 102 1.07 2.12 -11.77
N LEU A 103 0.47 1.30 -12.63
CA LEU A 103 1.20 0.33 -13.44
C LEU A 103 2.20 1.00 -14.40
N LEU A 104 1.83 2.14 -14.99
CA LEU A 104 2.72 2.93 -15.84
C LEU A 104 3.91 3.51 -15.05
N ILE A 105 3.67 4.08 -13.87
CA ILE A 105 4.73 4.60 -12.99
C ILE A 105 5.70 3.48 -12.59
N ILE A 106 5.20 2.29 -12.24
CA ILE A 106 6.04 1.13 -11.93
C ILE A 106 6.86 0.73 -13.15
N GLY A 107 6.21 0.57 -14.31
CA GLY A 107 6.88 0.20 -15.55
C GLY A 107 7.99 1.17 -15.93
N TYR A 108 7.74 2.48 -15.78
CA TYR A 108 8.72 3.53 -16.03
C TYR A 108 9.86 3.56 -14.98
N GLY A 109 9.53 3.35 -13.70
CA GLY A 109 10.49 3.39 -12.60
C GLY A 109 11.41 2.18 -12.51
N THR A 110 11.13 1.12 -13.26
CA THR A 110 11.88 -0.15 -13.25
C THR A 110 13.18 -0.01 -14.04
N GLN A 111 14.28 0.32 -13.36
CA GLN A 111 15.63 0.37 -13.95
C GLN A 111 16.44 -0.86 -13.53
N LEU A 112 16.07 -2.04 -14.01
CA LEU A 112 16.74 -3.29 -13.62
C LEU A 112 18.06 -3.43 -14.36
N SER A 113 19.18 -3.35 -13.63
CA SER A 113 20.48 -3.82 -14.11
C SER A 113 20.71 -5.26 -13.66
N LEU A 114 21.35 -6.09 -14.49
CA LEU A 114 21.63 -7.49 -14.14
C LEU A 114 22.45 -7.63 -12.85
N SER A 115 23.42 -6.72 -12.65
CA SER A 115 24.22 -6.63 -11.43
C SER A 115 23.37 -6.23 -10.22
N GLY A 116 22.51 -5.23 -10.38
CA GLY A 116 21.61 -4.76 -9.31
C GLY A 116 20.58 -5.80 -8.88
N VAL A 117 20.04 -6.59 -9.82
CA VAL A 117 19.14 -7.71 -9.51
C VAL A 117 19.85 -8.75 -8.66
N ARG A 118 21.08 -9.13 -9.02
CA ARG A 118 21.85 -10.14 -8.27
C ARG A 118 22.13 -9.70 -6.84
N GLU A 119 22.41 -8.42 -6.62
CA GLU A 119 22.63 -7.85 -5.29
C GLU A 119 21.34 -7.72 -4.47
N ALA A 120 20.23 -7.36 -5.11
CA ALA A 120 18.94 -7.19 -4.44
C ALA A 120 18.24 -8.53 -4.12
N LEU A 121 18.45 -9.57 -4.94
CA LEU A 121 17.70 -10.82 -4.89
C LEU A 121 17.71 -11.51 -3.51
N PRO A 122 18.85 -11.66 -2.79
CA PRO A 122 18.85 -12.32 -1.49
C PRO A 122 17.95 -11.61 -0.47
N LEU A 123 17.99 -10.27 -0.44
CA LEU A 123 17.16 -9.46 0.45
C LEU A 123 15.68 -9.60 0.09
N VAL A 124 15.35 -9.45 -1.19
CA VAL A 124 13.98 -9.52 -1.69
C VAL A 124 13.37 -10.91 -1.44
N ALA A 125 14.10 -11.98 -1.78
CA ALA A 125 13.66 -13.35 -1.60
C ALA A 125 13.45 -13.69 -0.12
N THR A 126 14.42 -13.35 0.74
CA THR A 126 14.30 -13.59 2.19
C THR A 126 13.08 -12.89 2.76
N ARG A 127 12.88 -11.61 2.41
CA ARG A 127 11.73 -10.84 2.88
C ARG A 127 10.42 -11.43 2.35
N LEU A 128 10.33 -11.81 1.08
CA LEU A 128 9.14 -12.43 0.51
C LEU A 128 8.76 -13.72 1.22
N VAL A 129 9.73 -14.60 1.49
CA VAL A 129 9.48 -15.83 2.26
C VAL A 129 8.89 -15.49 3.62
N VAL A 130 9.51 -14.56 4.35
CA VAL A 130 9.03 -14.15 5.69
C VAL A 130 7.61 -13.59 5.63
N VAL A 131 7.32 -12.64 4.73
CA VAL A 131 5.99 -12.01 4.67
C VAL A 131 4.92 -12.96 4.14
N ILE A 132 5.24 -13.86 3.22
CA ILE A 132 4.30 -14.88 2.72
C ILE A 132 3.97 -15.86 3.84
N THR A 133 4.97 -16.37 4.56
CA THR A 133 4.73 -17.25 5.71
C THR A 133 3.89 -16.56 6.78
N LEU A 134 4.19 -15.30 7.11
CA LEU A 134 3.40 -14.52 8.06
C LEU A 134 1.98 -14.29 7.56
N ALA A 135 1.78 -13.91 6.30
CA ALA A 135 0.46 -13.69 5.72
C ALA A 135 -0.40 -14.95 5.81
N LEU A 136 0.13 -16.11 5.41
CA LEU A 136 -0.61 -17.37 5.47
C LEU A 136 -0.90 -17.81 6.91
N THR A 137 0.07 -17.63 7.82
CA THR A 137 -0.10 -18.00 9.23
C THR A 137 -1.14 -17.13 9.93
N ILE A 138 -1.07 -15.80 9.74
CA ILE A 138 -2.03 -14.86 10.33
C ILE A 138 -3.42 -15.09 9.71
N SER A 139 -3.51 -15.29 8.39
CA SER A 139 -4.77 -15.62 7.74
C SER A 139 -5.40 -16.88 8.34
N ALA A 140 -4.64 -17.97 8.49
CA ALA A 140 -5.17 -19.23 9.01
C ALA A 140 -5.53 -19.17 10.51
N VAL A 141 -4.64 -18.62 11.34
CA VAL A 141 -4.80 -18.66 12.80
C VAL A 141 -5.71 -17.54 13.30
N VAL A 142 -5.50 -16.32 12.81
CA VAL A 142 -6.18 -15.13 13.34
C VAL A 142 -7.46 -14.84 12.55
N PHE A 143 -7.38 -14.72 11.22
CA PHE A 143 -8.52 -14.25 10.44
C PHE A 143 -9.58 -15.33 10.30
N THR A 144 -9.20 -16.51 9.82
CA THR A 144 -10.12 -17.65 9.69
C THR A 144 -10.36 -18.33 11.03
N GLY A 145 -9.30 -18.63 11.79
CA GLY A 145 -9.41 -19.43 13.01
C GLY A 145 -10.05 -18.71 14.20
N LEU A 146 -9.54 -17.53 14.56
CA LEU A 146 -9.97 -16.82 15.77
C LEU A 146 -11.15 -15.87 15.52
N LEU A 147 -11.16 -15.17 14.39
CA LEU A 147 -12.10 -14.09 14.09
C LEU A 147 -13.22 -14.50 13.12
N ASP A 148 -13.12 -15.67 12.49
CA ASP A 148 -14.07 -16.19 11.48
C ASP A 148 -14.42 -15.15 10.40
N LEU A 149 -13.40 -14.44 9.91
CA LEU A 149 -13.57 -13.39 8.92
C LEU A 149 -13.82 -13.97 7.53
N PRO A 150 -14.62 -13.28 6.69
CA PRO A 150 -14.80 -13.65 5.29
C PRO A 150 -13.45 -13.80 4.55
N PRO A 151 -13.32 -14.76 3.62
CA PRO A 151 -12.05 -15.06 2.93
C PRO A 151 -11.38 -13.86 2.24
N ILE A 152 -12.18 -12.85 1.86
CA ILE A 152 -11.68 -11.62 1.25
C ILE A 152 -10.70 -10.86 2.14
N TYR A 153 -10.85 -10.93 3.48
CA TYR A 153 -9.91 -10.29 4.40
C TYR A 153 -8.56 -10.99 4.40
N SER A 154 -8.52 -12.32 4.25
CA SER A 154 -7.28 -13.08 4.11
C SER A 154 -6.57 -12.75 2.80
N ALA A 155 -7.32 -12.61 1.70
CA ALA A 155 -6.78 -12.12 0.43
C ALA A 155 -6.25 -10.68 0.57
N ALA A 156 -6.99 -9.79 1.23
CA ALA A 156 -6.57 -8.42 1.47
C ALA A 156 -5.29 -8.33 2.32
N LEU A 157 -5.18 -9.16 3.37
CA LEU A 157 -3.99 -9.25 4.21
C LEU A 157 -2.78 -9.73 3.40
N PHE A 158 -2.96 -10.79 2.61
CA PHE A 158 -1.92 -11.31 1.73
C PHE A 158 -1.46 -10.23 0.75
N THR A 159 -2.41 -9.58 0.06
CA THR A 159 -2.11 -8.49 -0.87
C THR A 159 -1.34 -7.37 -0.21
N LEU A 160 -1.68 -6.98 1.02
CA LEU A 160 -1.01 -5.89 1.74
C LEU A 160 0.42 -6.26 2.16
N LEU A 161 0.63 -7.47 2.69
CA LEU A 161 1.92 -7.91 3.24
C LEU A 161 2.99 -8.17 2.17
N ILE A 162 2.59 -8.66 1.01
CA ILE A 162 3.54 -8.95 -0.08
C ILE A 162 4.00 -7.70 -0.83
N LEU A 163 3.47 -6.51 -0.53
CA LEU A 163 3.83 -5.29 -1.24
C LEU A 163 5.29 -4.87 -0.98
N PRO A 164 5.94 -4.22 -1.96
CA PRO A 164 7.26 -3.65 -1.78
C PRO A 164 7.27 -2.62 -0.66
N PRO A 165 8.45 -2.38 -0.04
CA PRO A 165 8.61 -1.26 0.88
C PRO A 165 8.15 0.06 0.24
N PRO A 166 7.71 1.03 1.06
CA PRO A 166 7.21 2.29 0.54
C PRO A 166 8.27 3.00 -0.31
N TYR A 167 7.83 3.56 -1.44
CA TYR A 167 8.67 4.39 -2.32
C TYR A 167 9.15 5.70 -1.67
N ILE A 168 8.75 5.97 -0.43
CA ILE A 168 9.27 7.08 0.37
C ILE A 168 10.71 6.82 0.87
N VAL A 169 11.14 5.55 0.97
CA VAL A 169 12.44 5.18 1.54
C VAL A 169 13.62 5.86 0.82
N PRO A 170 13.71 5.87 -0.53
CA PRO A 170 14.77 6.60 -1.23
C PRO A 170 14.84 8.10 -0.92
N LEU A 171 13.72 8.74 -0.55
CA LEU A 171 13.69 10.17 -0.23
C LEU A 171 14.40 10.51 1.09
N PHE A 172 14.61 9.51 1.95
CA PHE A 172 15.32 9.66 3.22
C PHE A 172 16.81 9.29 3.13
N ILE A 173 17.30 8.85 1.97
CA ILE A 173 18.71 8.50 1.79
C ILE A 173 19.53 9.80 1.59
N PRO A 174 20.56 10.07 2.42
CA PRO A 174 21.36 11.28 2.31
C PRO A 174 22.09 11.39 0.97
N PRO A 175 22.34 12.62 0.46
CA PRO A 175 23.04 12.85 -0.81
C PRO A 175 24.44 12.22 -0.88
N GLU A 176 25.08 11.98 0.26
CA GLU A 176 26.42 11.40 0.38
C GLU A 176 26.42 9.89 0.12
N ARG A 177 25.26 9.23 0.15
CA ARG A 177 25.07 7.77 -0.03
C ARG A 177 24.35 7.45 -1.35
N ARG A 178 24.76 8.08 -2.45
CA ARG A 178 24.15 7.84 -3.79
C ARG A 178 24.24 6.39 -4.27
N SER A 179 25.24 5.62 -3.84
CA SER A 179 25.32 4.18 -4.12
C SER A 179 24.12 3.42 -3.55
N ASP A 180 23.63 3.82 -2.39
CA ASP A 180 22.51 3.19 -1.68
C ASP A 180 21.18 3.49 -2.38
N LEU A 181 21.09 4.62 -3.11
CA LEU A 181 19.93 4.94 -3.94
C LEU A 181 19.77 3.94 -5.08
N ALA A 182 20.85 3.62 -5.79
CA ALA A 182 20.81 2.65 -6.89
C ALA A 182 20.42 1.26 -6.39
N TYR A 183 21.00 0.82 -5.27
CA TYR A 183 20.63 -0.45 -4.63
C TYR A 183 19.16 -0.46 -4.20
N THR A 184 18.69 0.60 -3.52
CA THR A 184 17.31 0.69 -3.04
C THR A 184 16.31 0.68 -4.19
N ASN A 185 16.59 1.38 -5.29
CA ASN A 185 15.73 1.38 -6.48
C ASN A 185 15.66 0.00 -7.15
N ASN A 186 16.79 -0.72 -7.22
CA ASN A 186 16.82 -2.10 -7.71
C ASN A 186 16.01 -3.03 -6.81
N VAL A 187 16.15 -2.90 -5.48
CA VAL A 187 15.35 -3.66 -4.51
C VAL A 187 13.86 -3.39 -4.69
N ILE A 188 13.44 -2.13 -4.74
CA ILE A 188 12.02 -1.76 -4.90
C ILE A 188 11.47 -2.30 -6.23
N SER A 189 12.22 -2.14 -7.33
CA SER A 189 11.80 -2.61 -8.65
C SER A 189 11.65 -4.14 -8.71
N LEU A 190 12.67 -4.87 -8.26
CA LEU A 190 12.67 -6.33 -8.23
C LEU A 190 11.57 -6.87 -7.30
N TYR A 191 11.43 -6.26 -6.12
CA TYR A 191 10.39 -6.64 -5.16
C TYR A 191 9.01 -6.39 -5.74
N THR A 192 8.81 -5.29 -6.46
CA THR A 192 7.52 -5.01 -7.12
C THR A 192 7.15 -6.11 -8.10
N LEU A 193 8.07 -6.53 -8.97
CA LEU A 193 7.82 -7.63 -9.90
C LEU A 193 7.50 -8.94 -9.18
N LEU A 194 8.31 -9.32 -8.20
CA LEU A 194 8.10 -10.56 -7.45
C LEU A 194 6.82 -10.52 -6.59
N SER A 195 6.41 -9.35 -6.11
CA SER A 195 5.13 -9.17 -5.41
C SER A 195 3.94 -9.39 -6.34
N ILE A 196 4.01 -8.91 -7.59
CA ILE A 196 2.95 -9.15 -8.59
C ILE A 196 2.87 -10.65 -8.92
N ILE A 197 4.01 -11.31 -9.14
CA ILE A 197 4.06 -12.76 -9.40
C ILE A 197 3.48 -13.53 -8.22
N SER A 198 3.86 -13.16 -6.98
CA SER A 198 3.35 -13.80 -5.77
C SER A 198 1.85 -13.59 -5.60
N PHE A 199 1.35 -12.37 -5.91
CA PHE A 199 -0.08 -12.06 -5.88
C PHE A 199 -0.87 -12.90 -6.88
N VAL A 200 -0.43 -12.93 -8.14
CA VAL A 200 -1.07 -13.73 -9.19
C VAL A 200 -1.06 -15.22 -8.83
N SER A 201 0.06 -15.72 -8.31
CA SER A 201 0.18 -17.12 -7.88
C SER A 201 -0.80 -17.44 -6.75
N TYR A 202 -0.94 -16.55 -5.78
CA TYR A 202 -1.92 -16.71 -4.69
C TYR A 202 -3.34 -16.77 -5.25
N VAL A 203 -3.72 -15.82 -6.11
CA VAL A 203 -5.05 -15.78 -6.73
C VAL A 203 -5.34 -17.07 -7.50
N LEU A 204 -4.38 -17.61 -8.24
CA LEU A 204 -4.56 -18.87 -8.99
C LEU A 204 -4.72 -20.11 -8.08
N ILE A 205 -4.21 -20.06 -6.85
CA ILE A 205 -4.31 -21.17 -5.89
C ILE A 205 -5.61 -21.08 -5.09
N THR A 206 -6.09 -19.86 -4.79
CA THR A 206 -7.24 -19.63 -3.90
C THR A 206 -8.54 -19.26 -4.61
N GLY A 207 -8.49 -18.87 -5.88
CA GLY A 207 -9.63 -18.54 -6.73
C GLY A 207 -10.16 -19.77 -7.46
#